data_AF-A0A1F7W8M3-F1
#
_entry.id   AF-A0A1F7W8M3-F1
#
_cell.length_a   1.000
_cell.length_b   1.000
_cell.length_c   1.000
_cell.angle_alpha   90.00
_cell.angle_beta   90.00
_cell.angle_gamma   90.00
#
_symmetry.space_group_name_H-M   'P 1'
#
loop_
_entity.id
_entity.type
_entity.pdbx_description
1 polymer ?
#
loop_
_entity_poly.entity_id
_entity_poly.type
_entity_poly.pdbx_seq_one_letter_code
_entity_poly.pdbx_strand_id
1 'polypeptide(L)'
;MVICEWCEAPMVLSIANKQAMGVRYLYYRCNTPSCPAMRGGKRQHIRAKIVIEAARAWLREHPLRLDVAHNHYVEEMHRIGESRRRETANTLRSLEQKKDHAQKRLQEIKKRIEELDDSSLASLYKEDVKKEKATVREADEALRPNSTAPSEKSIRTFT
;
A
#
# COMPACT_ATOMS: atom_id res chain seq x y z
N MET A 1 1.42 20.96 8.08
CA MET A 1 2.86 21.23 7.85
C MET A 1 3.26 22.43 8.72
N VAL A 2 4.42 22.42 9.37
CA VAL A 2 4.88 23.54 10.23
C VAL A 2 6.02 24.26 9.50
N ILE A 3 5.88 25.56 9.29
CA ILE A 3 6.82 26.38 8.51
C ILE A 3 7.48 27.40 9.44
N CYS A 4 8.78 27.64 9.26
CA CYS A 4 9.48 28.69 9.99
C CYS A 4 9.12 30.06 9.42
N GLU A 5 8.60 30.97 10.24
CA GLU A 5 8.23 32.34 9.84
C GLU A 5 9.40 33.15 9.25
N TRP A 6 10.64 32.86 9.66
CA TRP A 6 11.80 33.68 9.32
C TRP A 6 12.51 33.29 8.03
N CYS A 7 12.47 32.01 7.66
CA CYS A 7 13.18 31.50 6.49
C CYS A 7 12.30 30.66 5.57
N GLU A 8 11.00 30.56 5.89
CA GLU A 8 9.97 29.86 5.14
C GLU A 8 10.24 28.36 4.87
N ALA A 9 11.31 27.82 5.47
CA ALA A 9 11.67 26.43 5.35
C ALA A 9 10.75 25.55 6.24
N PRO A 10 10.49 24.31 5.83
CA PRO A 10 9.75 23.35 6.65
C PRO A 10 10.53 23.03 7.92
N MET A 11 9.83 23.05 9.06
CA MET A 11 10.42 22.68 10.35
C MET A 11 10.43 21.16 10.52
N VAL A 12 11.50 20.64 11.12
CA VAL A 12 11.69 19.22 11.37
C VAL A 12 11.21 18.87 12.77
N LEU A 13 10.47 17.76 12.89
CA LEU A 13 10.05 17.21 14.18
C LEU A 13 11.25 16.53 14.87
N SER A 14 11.44 16.82 16.15
CA SER A 14 12.54 16.29 16.95
C SER A 14 12.07 15.95 18.35
N ILE A 15 12.66 14.91 18.94
CA ILE A 15 12.41 14.50 20.33
C ILE A 15 13.59 14.94 21.18
N ALA A 16 13.32 15.60 22.30
CA ALA A 16 14.31 15.91 23.32
C ALA A 16 13.98 15.16 24.61
N ASN A 17 14.96 14.43 25.13
CA ASN A 17 14.85 13.68 26.37
C ASN A 17 15.47 14.50 27.50
N LYS A 18 14.69 14.87 28.52
CA LYS A 18 15.25 15.47 29.73
C LYS A 18 15.52 14.34 30.73
N GLN A 19 16.74 13.80 30.71
CA GLN A 19 17.14 12.62 31.48
C GLN A 19 16.83 12.74 32.99
N ALA A 20 16.94 13.95 33.56
CA ALA A 20 16.66 14.20 34.97
C ALA A 20 15.19 13.98 35.40
N MET A 21 14.23 13.87 34.48
CA MET A 21 12.81 13.71 34.82
C MET A 21 12.11 12.58 34.07
N GLY A 22 12.81 11.80 33.24
CA GLY A 22 12.19 10.74 32.43
C GLY A 22 11.17 11.22 31.39
N VAL A 23 10.99 12.54 31.22
CA VAL A 23 10.01 13.12 30.31
C VAL A 23 10.61 13.33 28.92
N ARG A 24 9.85 12.91 27.90
CA ARG A 24 10.16 13.14 26.48
C ARG A 24 9.32 14.30 25.97
N TYR A 25 9.98 15.30 25.39
CA TYR A 25 9.33 16.46 24.80
C TYR A 25 9.49 16.42 23.28
N LEU A 26 8.39 16.66 22.57
CA LEU A 26 8.36 16.82 21.11
C LEU A 26 8.48 18.29 20.75
N TYR A 27 9.37 18.60 19.81
CA TYR A 27 9.63 19.96 19.32
C TYR A 27 9.70 20.01 17.80
N TYR A 28 9.19 21.10 17.22
CA TYR A 28 9.52 21.50 15.87
C TYR A 28 10.76 22.41 15.89
N ARG A 29 11.73 22.15 15.02
CA ARG A 29 12.98 22.90 14.91
C ARG A 29 13.23 23.34 13.47
N CYS A 30 13.64 24.58 13.30
CA CYS A 30 14.18 25.04 12.03
C CYS A 30 15.64 24.59 11.93
N ASN A 31 16.00 23.86 10.87
CA ASN A 31 17.36 23.36 10.66
C ASN A 31 18.20 24.19 9.68
N THR A 32 17.62 25.24 9.11
CA THR A 32 18.27 26.12 8.13
C THR A 32 19.48 26.85 8.77
N PRO A 33 20.71 26.62 8.30
CA PRO A 33 21.93 27.19 8.90
C PRO A 33 21.99 28.72 8.88
N SER A 34 21.35 29.36 7.91
CA SER A 34 21.30 30.82 7.73
C SER A 34 20.01 31.44 8.26
N CYS A 35 19.23 30.74 9.09
CA CYS A 35 17.94 31.25 9.56
C CYS A 35 18.12 32.49 10.46
N PRO A 36 17.45 33.62 10.16
CA PRO A 36 17.49 34.83 11.00
C PRO A 36 16.98 34.60 12.43
N ALA A 37 16.16 33.58 12.63
CA ALA A 37 15.57 33.22 13.92
C ALA A 37 16.60 32.74 14.97
N MET A 38 17.88 32.55 14.60
CA MET A 38 18.92 32.11 15.53
C MET A 38 19.22 33.17 16.59
N ARG A 39 18.52 33.09 17.73
CA ARG A 39 18.72 34.01 18.86
C ARG A 39 19.92 33.55 19.68
N GLY A 40 21.00 34.33 19.67
CA GLY A 40 22.23 34.02 20.42
C GLY A 40 22.87 32.67 20.05
N GLY A 41 22.84 32.30 18.75
CA GLY A 41 23.40 31.05 18.25
C GLY A 41 22.56 29.80 18.53
N LYS A 42 21.40 29.92 19.18
CA LYS A 42 20.50 28.79 19.46
C LYS A 42 19.33 28.76 18.48
N ARG A 43 19.06 27.57 17.93
CA ARG A 43 17.91 27.33 17.05
C ARG A 43 16.61 27.48 17.84
N GLN A 44 15.66 28.24 17.30
CA GLN A 44 14.32 28.31 17.86
C GLN A 44 13.64 26.94 17.76
N HIS A 45 13.01 26.56 18.86
CA HIS A 45 12.30 25.31 19.01
C HIS A 45 10.93 25.60 19.62
N ILE A 46 9.89 25.09 18.98
CA ILE A 46 8.51 25.26 19.45
C ILE A 46 8.01 23.90 19.90
N ARG A 47 7.37 23.81 21.07
CA ARG A 47 6.80 22.55 21.55
C ARG A 47 5.70 22.09 20.58
N ALA A 48 5.77 20.86 20.12
CA ALA A 48 4.80 20.30 19.17
C ALA A 48 3.37 20.33 19.74
N LYS A 49 3.23 20.12 21.07
CA LYS A 49 1.95 20.22 21.78
C LYS A 49 1.24 21.56 21.51
N ILE A 50 1.97 22.69 21.58
CA ILE A 50 1.39 24.03 21.39
C ILE A 50 0.87 24.18 19.96
N VAL A 51 1.65 23.75 18.97
CA VAL A 51 1.26 23.83 17.55
C VAL A 51 0.02 22.98 17.28
N ILE A 52 -0.02 21.76 17.84
CA ILE A 52 -1.16 20.84 17.69
C ILE A 52 -2.41 21.41 18.39
N GLU A 53 -2.27 21.97 19.59
CA GLU A 53 -3.37 22.58 20.32
C GLU A 53 -3.93 23.81 19.60
N ALA A 54 -3.06 24.66 19.05
CA ALA A 54 -3.46 25.81 18.23
C ALA A 54 -4.20 25.37 16.96
N ALA A 55 -3.67 24.37 16.24
CA ALA A 55 -4.35 23.83 15.05
C ALA A 55 -5.71 23.23 15.40
N ARG A 56 -5.82 22.49 16.51
CA ARG A 56 -7.09 21.92 16.98
C ARG A 56 -8.08 23.00 17.41
N ALA A 57 -7.63 24.06 18.08
CA ALA A 57 -8.48 25.18 18.46
C ALA A 57 -9.03 25.89 17.22
N TRP A 58 -8.15 26.19 16.26
CA TRP A 58 -8.54 26.78 14.99
C TRP A 58 -9.57 25.94 14.24
N LEU A 59 -9.38 24.61 14.17
CA LEU A 59 -10.33 23.68 13.54
C LEU A 59 -11.68 23.57 14.27
N ARG A 60 -11.75 23.87 15.57
CA ARG A 60 -13.01 23.91 16.32
C ARG A 60 -13.80 25.19 16.04
N GLU A 61 -13.11 26.32 15.91
CA GLU A 61 -13.70 27.64 15.63
C GLU A 61 -14.04 27.81 14.15
N HIS A 62 -13.25 27.15 13.30
CA HIS A 62 -13.46 27.04 11.87
C HIS A 62 -13.71 25.57 11.58
N PRO A 63 -14.89 25.02 11.97
CA PRO A 63 -15.28 23.73 11.47
C PRO A 63 -15.29 23.89 9.96
N LEU A 64 -14.26 23.34 9.33
CA LEU A 64 -14.35 22.98 7.93
C LEU A 64 -15.72 22.28 7.81
N ARG A 65 -16.47 22.49 6.72
CA ARG A 65 -17.70 21.73 6.42
C ARG A 65 -17.32 20.26 6.13
N LEU A 66 -16.59 19.68 7.07
CA LEU A 66 -15.80 18.48 7.07
C LEU A 66 -16.73 17.30 7.10
N ASP A 67 -17.88 17.36 7.75
CA ASP A 67 -18.76 16.21 7.82
C ASP A 67 -19.21 15.80 6.42
N VAL A 68 -19.56 16.75 5.55
CA VAL A 68 -19.93 16.46 4.16
C VAL A 68 -18.73 15.93 3.36
N ALA A 69 -17.57 16.59 3.47
CA ALA A 69 -16.36 16.18 2.75
C ALA A 69 -15.77 14.85 3.24
N HIS A 70 -15.87 14.58 4.54
CA HIS A 70 -15.45 13.38 5.24
C HIS A 70 -16.39 12.24 4.90
N ASN A 71 -17.71 12.45 4.96
CA ASN A 71 -18.68 11.43 4.57
C ASN A 71 -18.52 11.07 3.09
N HIS A 72 -18.34 12.06 2.21
CA HIS A 72 -18.01 11.82 0.81
C HIS A 72 -16.70 11.03 0.66
N TYR A 73 -15.65 11.38 1.40
CA TYR A 73 -14.39 10.64 1.39
C TYR A 73 -14.56 9.18 1.85
N VAL A 74 -15.31 8.96 2.94
CA VAL A 74 -15.59 7.61 3.48
C VAL A 74 -16.36 6.78 2.45
N GLU A 75 -17.43 7.34 1.86
CA GLU A 75 -18.20 6.68 0.80
C GLU A 75 -17.32 6.33 -0.41
N GLU A 76 -16.46 7.26 -0.84
CA GLU A 76 -15.57 7.04 -1.98
C GLU A 76 -14.54 5.95 -1.69
N MET A 77 -13.97 5.93 -0.49
CA MET A 77 -13.05 4.87 -0.06
C MET A 77 -13.75 3.50 0.01
N HIS A 78 -15.01 3.45 0.42
CA HIS A 78 -15.82 2.23 0.35
C HIS A 78 -16.03 1.76 -1.10
N ARG A 79 -16.41 2.66 -2.02
CA ARG A 79 -16.56 2.34 -3.45
C ARG A 79 -15.26 1.82 -4.06
N ILE A 80 -14.14 2.47 -3.78
CA ILE A 80 -12.81 2.02 -4.23
C ILE A 80 -12.49 0.63 -3.67
N GLY A 81 -12.79 0.39 -2.39
CA GLY A 81 -12.64 -0.92 -1.76
C GLY A 81 -13.45 -2.01 -2.46
N GLU A 82 -14.71 -1.75 -2.80
CA GLU A 82 -15.56 -2.67 -3.56
C GLU A 82 -15.06 -2.89 -4.99
N SER A 83 -14.62 -1.83 -5.69
CA SER A 83 -14.04 -1.95 -7.03
C SER A 83 -12.82 -2.86 -7.03
N ARG A 84 -11.89 -2.63 -6.09
CA ARG A 84 -10.68 -3.46 -5.93
C ARG A 84 -11.03 -4.91 -5.63
N ARG A 85 -12.03 -5.17 -4.78
CA ARG A 85 -12.50 -6.54 -4.50
C ARG A 85 -13.06 -7.21 -5.75
N ARG A 86 -13.86 -6.51 -6.55
CA ARG A 86 -14.40 -7.02 -7.82
C ARG A 86 -13.30 -7.26 -8.86
N GLU A 87 -12.36 -6.34 -9.00
CA GLU A 87 -11.18 -6.50 -9.87
C GLU A 87 -10.38 -7.73 -9.47
N THR A 88 -10.07 -7.88 -8.17
CA THR A 88 -9.36 -9.05 -7.64
C THR A 88 -10.11 -10.35 -7.94
N ALA A 89 -11.43 -10.39 -7.71
CA ALA A 89 -12.25 -11.57 -8.01
C ALA A 89 -12.25 -11.91 -9.50
N ASN A 90 -12.33 -10.90 -10.38
CA ASN A 90 -12.26 -11.08 -11.82
C ASN A 90 -10.89 -11.58 -12.28
N THR A 91 -9.81 -11.07 -11.68
CA THR A 91 -8.44 -11.56 -11.95
C THR A 91 -8.28 -13.02 -11.54
N LEU A 92 -8.76 -13.40 -10.35
CA LEU A 92 -8.73 -14.79 -9.88
C LEU A 92 -9.51 -15.70 -10.83
N ARG A 93 -10.74 -15.31 -11.21
CA ARG A 93 -11.56 -16.06 -12.15
C ARG A 93 -10.88 -16.22 -13.52
N SER A 94 -10.21 -15.17 -14.00
CA SER A 94 -9.46 -15.23 -15.26
C SER A 94 -8.27 -16.20 -15.18
N LEU A 95 -7.55 -16.21 -14.05
CA LEU A 95 -6.45 -17.14 -13.82
C LEU A 95 -6.92 -18.59 -13.72
N GLU A 96 -8.03 -18.85 -13.04
CA GLU A 96 -8.68 -20.17 -13.00
C GLU A 96 -9.08 -20.65 -14.40
N GLN A 97 -9.72 -19.78 -15.18
CA GLN A 97 -10.06 -20.11 -16.57
C GLN A 97 -8.83 -20.43 -17.42
N LYS A 98 -7.74 -19.64 -17.29
CA LYS A 98 -6.48 -19.91 -17.98
C LYS A 98 -5.90 -21.27 -17.60
N LYS A 99 -5.93 -21.62 -16.32
CA LYS A 99 -5.48 -22.92 -15.81
C LYS A 99 -6.32 -24.06 -16.42
N ASP A 100 -7.65 -23.95 -16.37
CA ASP A 100 -8.55 -24.97 -16.90
C ASP A 100 -8.35 -25.19 -18.40
N HIS A 101 -8.19 -24.10 -19.16
CA HIS A 101 -7.90 -24.18 -20.59
C HIS A 101 -6.57 -24.88 -20.87
N ALA A 102 -5.49 -24.50 -20.17
CA ALA A 102 -4.17 -25.13 -20.34
C ALA A 102 -4.20 -26.62 -19.95
N GLN A 103 -4.95 -26.98 -18.90
CA GLN A 103 -5.14 -28.38 -18.50
C GLN A 103 -5.90 -29.20 -19.56
N LYS A 104 -6.96 -28.66 -20.15
CA LYS A 104 -7.68 -29.30 -21.26
C LYS A 104 -6.76 -29.51 -22.47
N ARG A 105 -5.99 -28.50 -22.86
CA ARG A 105 -5.01 -28.63 -23.96
C ARG A 105 -3.95 -29.69 -23.66
N LEU A 106 -3.46 -29.78 -22.43
CA LEU A 106 -2.54 -30.84 -22.03
C LEU A 106 -3.14 -32.24 -22.19
N GLN A 107 -4.41 -32.42 -21.84
CA GLN A 107 -5.10 -33.70 -22.01
C GLN A 107 -5.27 -34.05 -23.50
N GLU A 108 -5.67 -33.07 -24.32
CA GLU A 108 -5.79 -33.24 -25.77
C GLU A 108 -4.46 -33.61 -26.43
N ILE A 109 -3.37 -32.91 -26.08
CA ILE A 109 -2.03 -33.19 -26.62
C ILE A 109 -1.56 -34.59 -26.20
N LYS A 110 -1.78 -34.99 -24.94
CA LYS A 110 -1.43 -36.35 -24.47
C LYS A 110 -2.18 -37.42 -25.26
N LYS A 111 -3.49 -37.24 -25.46
CA LYS A 111 -4.30 -38.18 -26.23
C LYS A 111 -3.80 -38.30 -27.67
N ARG A 112 -3.42 -37.18 -28.31
CA ARG A 112 -2.84 -37.20 -29.67
C ARG A 112 -1.49 -37.90 -29.73
N ILE A 113 -0.65 -37.76 -28.70
CA ILE A 113 0.62 -38.49 -28.63
C ILE A 113 0.37 -40.01 -28.56
N GLU A 114 -0.65 -40.45 -27.81
CA GLU A 114 -1.02 -41.87 -27.70
C GLU A 114 -1.59 -42.44 -29.01
N GLU A 115 -2.23 -41.60 -29.84
CA GLU A 115 -2.79 -41.99 -31.15
C GLU A 115 -1.73 -42.01 -32.28
N LEU A 116 -0.53 -41.48 -32.05
CA LEU A 116 0.53 -41.37 -33.06
C LEU A 116 1.55 -42.50 -32.92
N ASP A 117 1.65 -43.36 -33.94
CA ASP A 117 2.68 -44.41 -34.02
C ASP A 117 4.07 -43.89 -34.43
N ASP A 118 4.14 -42.67 -34.99
CA ASP A 118 5.39 -42.07 -35.46
C ASP A 118 6.16 -41.35 -34.33
N SER A 119 7.29 -41.93 -33.94
CA SER A 119 8.14 -41.39 -32.87
C SER A 119 8.68 -39.99 -33.14
N SER A 120 8.80 -39.58 -34.40
CA SER A 120 9.32 -38.26 -34.78
C SER A 120 8.27 -37.17 -34.51
N LEU A 121 7.01 -37.42 -34.87
CA LEU A 121 5.88 -36.53 -34.58
C LEU A 121 5.61 -36.45 -33.07
N ALA A 122 5.72 -37.57 -32.36
CA ALA A 122 5.59 -37.60 -30.90
C ALA A 122 6.63 -36.69 -30.19
N SER A 123 7.82 -36.50 -30.77
CA SER A 123 8.84 -35.61 -30.20
C SER A 123 8.46 -34.13 -30.26
N LEU A 124 7.78 -33.68 -31.32
CA LEU A 124 7.32 -32.29 -31.48
C LEU A 124 6.27 -31.93 -30.42
N TYR A 125 5.34 -32.84 -30.13
CA TYR A 125 4.32 -32.63 -29.11
C TYR A 125 4.89 -32.55 -27.68
N LYS A 126 6.09 -33.10 -27.41
CA LYS A 126 6.74 -32.97 -26.09
C LYS A 126 7.09 -31.52 -25.76
N GLU A 127 7.43 -30.70 -26.76
CA GLU A 127 7.68 -29.28 -26.55
C GLU A 127 6.40 -28.54 -26.17
N ASP A 128 5.29 -28.86 -26.82
CA ASP A 128 3.98 -28.26 -26.52
C ASP A 128 3.47 -28.68 -25.13
N VAL A 129 3.68 -29.94 -24.74
CA VAL A 129 3.42 -30.40 -23.36
C VAL A 129 4.25 -29.59 -22.34
N LYS A 130 5.53 -29.30 -22.65
CA LYS A 130 6.39 -28.53 -21.76
C LYS A 130 5.90 -27.08 -21.61
N LYS A 131 5.48 -26.45 -22.72
CA LYS A 131 4.91 -25.10 -22.72
C LYS A 131 3.62 -25.04 -21.89
N GLU A 132 2.66 -25.91 -22.16
CA GLU A 132 1.38 -25.89 -21.44
C GLU A 132 1.53 -26.26 -19.95
N LYS A 133 2.48 -27.15 -19.60
CA LYS A 133 2.83 -27.39 -18.19
C LYS A 133 3.40 -26.15 -17.50
N ALA A 134 4.20 -25.35 -18.18
CA ALA A 134 4.69 -24.09 -17.64
C ALA A 134 3.54 -23.11 -17.39
N THR A 135 2.61 -22.96 -18.34
CA THR A 135 1.41 -22.12 -18.20
C THR A 135 0.56 -22.52 -16.99
N VAL A 136 0.33 -23.83 -16.78
CA VAL A 136 -0.40 -24.33 -15.60
C VAL A 136 0.33 -23.98 -14.30
N ARG A 137 1.66 -24.17 -14.28
CA ARG A 137 2.48 -23.85 -13.10
C ARG A 137 2.45 -22.36 -12.77
N GLU A 138 2.57 -21.50 -13.77
CA GLU A 138 2.49 -20.04 -13.60
C GLU A 138 1.13 -19.60 -13.07
N ALA A 139 0.05 -20.17 -13.60
CA ALA A 139 -1.30 -19.90 -13.10
C ALA A 139 -1.49 -20.38 -11.65
N ASP A 140 -0.97 -21.57 -11.30
CA ASP A 140 -0.99 -22.07 -9.92
C ASP A 140 -0.19 -21.20 -8.96
N GLU A 141 0.98 -20.72 -9.38
CA GLU A 141 1.82 -19.84 -8.56
C GLU A 141 1.16 -18.47 -8.35
N ALA A 142 0.49 -17.94 -9.37
CA ALA A 142 -0.29 -16.71 -9.28
C ALA A 142 -1.57 -16.85 -8.42
N LEU A 143 -2.15 -18.05 -8.36
CA LEU A 143 -3.32 -18.36 -7.51
C LEU A 143 -2.95 -18.65 -6.05
N ARG A 144 -1.66 -18.89 -5.75
CA ARG A 144 -1.24 -19.05 -4.35
C ARG A 144 -1.52 -17.75 -3.60
N PRO A 145 -2.14 -17.81 -2.42
CA PRO A 145 -2.34 -16.61 -1.62
C PRO A 145 -0.97 -16.04 -1.26
N ASN A 146 -0.60 -14.90 -1.86
CA ASN A 146 0.50 -14.09 -1.37
C ASN A 146 0.12 -13.69 0.07
N SER A 147 0.80 -14.28 1.05
CA SER A 147 0.60 -14.11 2.49
C SER A 147 0.88 -12.70 3.01
N THR A 148 0.92 -11.70 2.13
CA THR A 148 1.19 -10.30 2.42
C THR A 148 -0.04 -9.41 2.33
N ALA A 149 -1.23 -9.94 2.01
CA ALA A 149 -2.47 -9.18 2.13
C ALA A 149 -2.70 -8.86 3.63
N PRO A 150 -2.73 -7.57 4.04
CA PRO A 150 -2.98 -7.22 5.44
C PRO A 150 -4.37 -7.73 5.82
N SER A 151 -4.40 -8.64 6.80
CA SER A 151 -5.63 -9.22 7.31
C SER A 151 -6.61 -8.13 7.72
N GLU A 152 -7.88 -8.26 7.34
CA GLU A 152 -8.99 -7.32 7.62
C GLU A 152 -9.23 -7.02 9.11
N LYS A 153 -8.48 -7.64 10.02
CA LYS A 153 -8.60 -7.46 11.48
C LYS A 153 -7.99 -6.16 12.03
N SER A 154 -7.21 -5.38 11.27
CA SER A 154 -6.59 -4.15 11.81
C SER A 154 -7.42 -2.86 11.70
N ILE A 155 -8.59 -2.89 11.04
CA ILE A 155 -9.39 -1.67 10.78
C ILE A 155 -10.46 -1.44 11.87
N ARG A 156 -10.70 -2.40 12.78
CA ARG A 156 -11.79 -2.32 13.78
C ARG A 156 -11.46 -1.64 15.12
N THR A 157 -10.34 -0.93 15.25
CA THR A 157 -9.99 -0.25 16.51
C THR A 157 -9.75 1.24 16.31
N PHE A 158 -10.77 1.97 15.90
CA PHE A 158 -10.88 3.42 16.12
C PHE A 158 -12.37 3.78 16.23
N THR A 159 -12.96 3.39 17.35
CA THR A 159 -14.18 4.00 17.91
C THR A 159 -13.89 4.31 19.37
#